data_AF-A0A0S9QLM1-F1
#
_entry.id   AF-A0A0S9QLM1-F1
#
_cell.length_a   1.000
_cell.length_b   1.000
_cell.length_c   1.000
_cell.angle_alpha   90.00
_cell.angle_beta   90.00
_cell.angle_gamma   90.00
#
_symmetry.space_group_name_H-M   'P 1'
#
loop_
_entity.id
_entity.type
_entity.pdbx_description
1 polymer ?
#
loop_
_entity_poly.entity_id
_entity_poly.type
_entity_poly.pdbx_seq_one_letter_code
_entity_poly.pdbx_strand_id
1 'polypeptide(L)'
;MTGGYDERCAADLANVCEGRDLSREDRAWLARVVTGAVRPNRDKPLWDLAHALCALARLTSARDGRDLVSLALDPGLARPNAIAARFGEARADGVCADERGLVFADGAGWRTTWAGLARLLALAEFLLTAEDLGQFALLSGWFGELAETPDGDAAPLLGKRLGRHLAAYRNAHLPLAPLERRFRGLLGYLRGRAEFDDDDILAFWCSEMEQGERPGFRTIAEHFVTFEAAAGLRNGLDNLTAADSLEAHVGWEERLDASLADLVAGDPAETLVDLLAGLAEGPKILTGAERDDLVDLLRLEPFHRTRPLTALRATSFGRVQAGLSNRLRRGGGGLDLAERVACTEAETYSVLAERVAALAAHLDRMLRIAAALRVPAEAEGLAPETRDALAAARADIRRVRRAGFDDPARLAEGFAAADSALVRLAGEIDRFQRAIAGLVRHRPLEPAFTADRDIFAKTFAQAYVAEATA
;
A
#
# COMPACT_ATOMS: atom_id res chain seq x y z
N MET A 1 5.20 5.57 4.55
CA MET A 1 4.18 4.52 4.72
C MET A 1 3.01 4.84 3.81
N THR A 2 3.25 4.72 2.51
CA THR A 2 2.29 4.91 1.42
C THR A 2 2.05 3.49 0.87
N GLY A 3 0.85 2.93 1.06
CA GLY A 3 0.50 1.58 0.56
C GLY A 3 -0.08 0.59 1.58
N GLY A 4 0.06 0.82 2.89
CA GLY A 4 -0.54 -0.07 3.90
C GLY A 4 0.06 -1.49 3.98
N TYR A 5 1.08 -1.81 3.18
CA TYR A 5 1.93 -2.98 3.31
C TYR A 5 3.40 -2.56 3.35
N ASP A 6 4.19 -3.22 4.18
CA ASP A 6 5.64 -3.06 4.21
C ASP A 6 6.25 -3.88 3.06
N GLU A 7 6.90 -3.21 2.11
CA GLU A 7 7.64 -3.83 1.00
C GLU A 7 8.63 -4.89 1.52
N ARG A 8 9.15 -4.71 2.72
CA ARG A 8 10.04 -5.67 3.37
C ARG A 8 9.35 -7.00 3.65
N CYS A 9 8.09 -6.98 4.10
CA CYS A 9 7.33 -8.21 4.32
C CYS A 9 7.02 -8.93 3.01
N ALA A 10 6.74 -8.17 1.94
CA ALA A 10 6.55 -8.74 0.61
C ALA A 10 7.85 -9.39 0.08
N ALA A 11 9.00 -8.72 0.26
CA ALA A 11 10.31 -9.25 -0.11
C ALA A 11 10.68 -10.52 0.69
N ASP A 12 10.48 -10.51 2.02
CA ASP A 12 10.71 -11.68 2.89
C ASP A 12 9.87 -12.88 2.42
N LEU A 13 8.59 -12.66 2.08
CA LEU A 13 7.71 -13.69 1.55
C LEU A 13 8.18 -14.19 0.17
N ALA A 14 8.53 -13.28 -0.74
CA ALA A 14 8.97 -13.62 -2.10
C ALA A 14 10.23 -14.51 -2.06
N ASN A 15 11.21 -14.13 -1.24
CA ASN A 15 12.46 -14.88 -1.08
C ASN A 15 12.22 -16.35 -0.71
N VAL A 16 11.34 -16.62 0.26
CA VAL A 16 11.01 -18.00 0.66
C VAL A 16 10.20 -18.72 -0.41
N CYS A 17 9.25 -18.03 -1.04
CA CYS A 17 8.39 -18.61 -2.06
C CYS A 17 9.17 -19.05 -3.30
N GLU A 18 10.16 -18.25 -3.70
CA GLU A 18 11.05 -18.52 -4.82
C GLU A 18 12.12 -19.54 -4.46
N GLY A 19 12.78 -19.37 -3.30
CA GLY A 19 13.82 -20.29 -2.82
C GLY A 19 13.35 -21.74 -2.65
N ARG A 20 12.07 -21.93 -2.30
CA ARG A 20 11.44 -23.25 -2.18
C ARG A 20 10.58 -23.68 -3.37
N ASP A 21 10.46 -22.85 -4.41
CA ASP A 21 9.58 -23.11 -5.56
C ASP A 21 8.15 -23.51 -5.12
N LEU A 22 7.57 -22.71 -4.21
CA LEU A 22 6.27 -23.00 -3.62
C LEU A 22 5.15 -22.90 -4.65
N SER A 23 4.18 -23.83 -4.57
CA SER A 23 2.96 -23.77 -5.37
C SER A 23 2.12 -22.54 -5.02
N ARG A 24 1.22 -22.11 -5.92
CA ARG A 24 0.31 -20.97 -5.65
C ARG A 24 -0.50 -21.17 -4.35
N GLU A 25 -0.94 -22.39 -4.08
CA GLU A 25 -1.69 -22.71 -2.85
C GLU A 25 -0.81 -22.56 -1.60
N ASP A 26 0.45 -23.02 -1.66
CA ASP A 26 1.39 -22.95 -0.53
C ASP A 26 1.85 -21.52 -0.27
N ARG A 27 2.07 -20.72 -1.33
CA ARG A 27 2.33 -19.27 -1.23
C ARG A 27 1.17 -18.56 -0.52
N ALA A 28 -0.06 -18.84 -0.94
CA ALA A 28 -1.26 -18.25 -0.32
C ALA A 28 -1.46 -18.73 1.13
N TRP A 29 -1.12 -19.98 1.43
CA TRP A 29 -1.12 -20.47 2.81
C TRP A 29 -0.10 -19.71 3.66
N LEU A 30 1.16 -19.60 3.22
CA LEU A 30 2.23 -18.93 3.95
C LEU A 30 1.89 -17.45 4.21
N ALA A 31 1.41 -16.75 3.18
CA ALA A 31 0.95 -15.36 3.32
C ALA A 31 -0.16 -15.21 4.37
N ARG A 32 -1.15 -16.12 4.40
CA ARG A 32 -2.21 -16.11 5.45
C ARG A 32 -1.65 -16.35 6.85
N VAL A 33 -0.66 -17.23 6.99
CA VAL A 33 0.00 -17.45 8.28
C VAL A 33 0.75 -16.20 8.72
N VAL A 34 1.62 -15.65 7.87
CA VAL A 34 2.44 -14.47 8.19
C VAL A 34 1.56 -13.27 8.53
N THR A 35 0.48 -13.03 7.78
CA THR A 35 -0.45 -11.91 8.02
C THR A 35 -1.42 -12.13 9.16
N GLY A 36 -1.57 -13.37 9.67
CA GLY A 36 -2.51 -13.68 10.76
C GLY A 36 -3.96 -13.88 10.32
N ALA A 37 -4.18 -14.14 9.04
CA ALA A 37 -5.50 -14.41 8.43
C ALA A 37 -6.01 -15.84 8.65
N VAL A 38 -5.28 -16.68 9.39
CA VAL A 38 -5.73 -18.05 9.74
C VAL A 38 -6.85 -18.00 10.78
N ARG A 39 -7.91 -18.80 10.56
CA ARG A 39 -9.10 -18.90 11.42
C ARG A 39 -9.43 -20.37 11.70
N PRO A 40 -10.05 -20.71 12.85
CA PRO A 40 -10.42 -19.81 13.96
C PRO A 40 -9.22 -19.40 14.84
N ASN A 41 -8.14 -20.18 14.84
CA ASN A 41 -6.95 -19.92 15.64
C ASN A 41 -5.77 -19.51 14.75
N ARG A 42 -5.37 -18.24 14.84
CA ARG A 42 -4.27 -17.66 14.05
C ARG A 42 -2.90 -18.25 14.36
N ASP A 43 -2.71 -18.79 15.58
CA ASP A 43 -1.41 -19.28 16.07
C ASP A 43 -1.26 -20.80 15.93
N LYS A 44 -2.30 -21.48 15.42
CA LYS A 44 -2.27 -22.93 15.15
C LYS A 44 -1.08 -23.36 14.27
N PRO A 45 -0.74 -22.67 13.16
CA PRO A 45 0.41 -23.06 12.33
C PRO A 45 1.75 -23.02 13.06
N LEU A 46 1.93 -22.08 14.00
CA LEU A 46 3.17 -21.97 14.79
C LEU A 46 3.25 -23.06 15.85
N TRP A 47 2.10 -23.45 16.40
CA TRP A 47 2.00 -24.61 17.26
C TRP A 47 2.29 -25.91 16.48
N ASP A 48 1.72 -26.08 15.29
CA ASP A 48 2.00 -27.23 14.41
C ASP A 48 3.48 -27.27 13.99
N LEU A 49 4.10 -26.12 13.71
CA LEU A 49 5.52 -26.01 13.39
C LEU A 49 6.40 -26.47 14.57
N ALA A 50 6.10 -26.01 15.79
CA ALA A 50 6.88 -26.40 16.95
C ALA A 50 6.84 -27.92 17.20
N HIS A 51 5.68 -28.54 16.98
CA HIS A 51 5.52 -30.00 17.07
C HIS A 51 6.27 -30.73 15.95
N ALA A 52 6.23 -30.20 14.73
CA ALA A 52 6.99 -30.74 13.61
C ALA A 52 8.51 -30.69 13.86
N LEU A 53 9.02 -29.58 14.38
CA LEU A 53 10.44 -29.45 14.73
C LEU A 53 10.84 -30.39 15.86
N CYS A 54 9.98 -30.60 16.86
CA CYS A 54 10.22 -31.57 17.93
C CYS A 54 10.26 -33.01 17.39
N ALA A 55 9.31 -33.35 16.52
CA ALA A 55 9.28 -34.65 15.85
C ALA A 55 10.54 -34.88 15.00
N LEU A 56 10.97 -33.87 14.24
CA LEU A 56 12.21 -33.92 13.46
C LEU A 56 13.45 -34.06 14.36
N ALA A 57 13.52 -33.33 15.47
CA ALA A 57 14.62 -33.42 16.42
C ALA A 57 14.81 -34.85 16.94
N ARG A 58 13.71 -35.52 17.31
CA ARG A 58 13.72 -36.93 17.72
C ARG A 58 14.10 -37.88 16.60
N LEU A 59 13.52 -37.71 15.41
CA LEU A 59 13.75 -38.60 14.26
C LEU A 59 15.18 -38.54 13.74
N THR A 60 15.80 -37.36 13.76
CA THR A 60 17.17 -37.16 13.26
C THR A 60 18.23 -37.21 14.35
N SER A 61 17.85 -37.45 15.61
CA SER A 61 18.75 -37.29 16.77
C SER A 61 19.51 -35.97 16.74
N ALA A 62 18.78 -34.86 16.52
CA ALA A 62 19.37 -33.53 16.43
C ALA A 62 20.18 -33.20 17.70
N ARG A 63 21.41 -32.74 17.54
CA ARG A 63 22.33 -32.47 18.66
C ARG A 63 22.28 -31.02 19.11
N ASP A 64 21.96 -30.12 18.18
CA ASP A 64 21.88 -28.70 18.42
C ASP A 64 20.86 -28.05 17.47
N GLY A 65 20.71 -26.73 17.59
CA GLY A 65 19.80 -25.96 16.75
C GLY A 65 20.20 -25.94 15.28
N ARG A 66 21.48 -26.15 14.94
CA ARG A 66 21.96 -26.13 13.54
C ARG A 66 21.43 -27.32 12.76
N ASP A 67 21.27 -28.47 13.40
CA ASP A 67 20.67 -29.66 12.76
C ASP A 67 19.22 -29.34 12.32
N LEU A 68 18.43 -28.69 13.18
CA LEU A 68 17.06 -28.27 12.85
C LEU A 68 17.00 -27.11 11.85
N VAL A 69 17.89 -26.12 11.97
CA VAL A 69 18.02 -25.04 10.97
C VAL A 69 18.36 -25.61 9.60
N SER A 70 19.26 -26.59 9.53
CA SER A 70 19.63 -27.23 8.26
C SER A 70 18.43 -27.91 7.60
N LEU A 71 17.55 -28.55 8.37
CA LEU A 71 16.29 -29.11 7.86
C LEU A 71 15.30 -28.01 7.43
N ALA A 72 15.18 -26.94 8.22
CA ALA A 72 14.31 -25.81 7.94
C ALA A 72 14.73 -25.01 6.70
N LEU A 73 16.01 -25.01 6.33
CA LEU A 73 16.55 -24.31 5.16
C LEU A 73 16.89 -25.25 3.99
N ASP A 74 16.56 -26.55 4.08
CA ASP A 74 16.85 -27.51 3.02
C ASP A 74 15.83 -27.36 1.87
N PRO A 75 16.23 -26.87 0.69
CA PRO A 75 15.32 -26.73 -0.46
C PRO A 75 14.86 -28.10 -0.98
N GLY A 76 15.64 -29.17 -0.73
CA GLY A 76 15.27 -30.54 -1.04
C GLY A 76 14.05 -31.03 -0.25
N LEU A 77 13.66 -30.34 0.82
CA LEU A 77 12.47 -30.63 1.62
C LEU A 77 11.28 -29.72 1.29
N ALA A 78 11.29 -29.04 0.15
CA ALA A 78 10.16 -28.23 -0.30
C ALA A 78 8.98 -29.07 -0.84
N ARG A 79 9.23 -30.31 -1.30
CA ARG A 79 8.22 -31.16 -1.95
C ARG A 79 7.79 -32.34 -1.07
N PRO A 80 6.48 -32.66 -0.97
CA PRO A 80 5.98 -33.74 -0.12
C PRO A 80 6.64 -35.10 -0.38
N ASN A 81 6.85 -35.43 -1.67
CA ASN A 81 7.47 -36.71 -2.05
C ASN A 81 8.93 -36.83 -1.58
N ALA A 82 9.67 -35.71 -1.57
CA ALA A 82 11.06 -35.69 -1.13
C ALA A 82 11.15 -35.88 0.40
N ILE A 83 10.22 -35.26 1.14
CA ILE A 83 10.09 -35.46 2.58
C ILE A 83 9.71 -36.93 2.89
N ALA A 84 8.72 -37.48 2.18
CA ALA A 84 8.31 -38.87 2.35
C ALA A 84 9.44 -39.86 2.06
N ALA A 85 10.22 -39.62 1.00
CA ALA A 85 11.39 -40.43 0.67
C ALA A 85 12.47 -40.39 1.76
N ARG A 86 12.62 -39.25 2.45
CA ARG A 86 13.61 -39.09 3.52
C ARG A 86 13.16 -39.65 4.87
N PHE A 87 11.88 -39.51 5.21
CA PHE A 87 11.38 -39.77 6.57
C PHE A 87 10.29 -40.84 6.67
N GLY A 88 9.78 -41.39 5.56
CA GLY A 88 8.62 -42.30 5.55
C GLY A 88 8.81 -43.57 6.39
N GLU A 89 10.04 -44.07 6.47
CA GLU A 89 10.40 -45.24 7.28
C GLU A 89 11.02 -44.87 8.64
N ALA A 90 11.22 -43.58 8.91
CA ALA A 90 11.91 -43.13 10.12
C ALA A 90 11.08 -43.37 11.38
N ARG A 91 11.72 -43.82 12.46
CA ARG A 91 11.10 -44.11 13.75
C ARG A 91 12.02 -43.64 14.87
N ALA A 92 11.42 -43.04 15.90
CA ALA A 92 12.09 -42.65 17.14
C ALA A 92 11.12 -42.84 18.32
N ASP A 93 11.63 -42.70 19.55
CA ASP A 93 10.77 -42.84 20.73
C ASP A 93 9.64 -41.80 20.71
N GLY A 94 8.41 -42.27 20.84
CA GLY A 94 7.19 -41.45 20.75
C GLY A 94 6.91 -40.82 19.38
N VAL A 95 7.68 -41.07 18.30
CA VAL A 95 7.46 -40.48 16.97
C VAL A 95 7.59 -41.52 15.85
N CYS A 96 6.61 -41.56 14.96
CA CYS A 96 6.67 -42.38 13.77
C CYS A 96 6.16 -41.64 12.52
N ALA A 97 6.47 -42.18 11.36
CA ALA A 97 5.90 -41.78 10.08
C ALA A 97 4.90 -42.82 9.58
N ASP A 98 3.73 -42.41 9.12
CA ASP A 98 2.80 -43.26 8.38
C ASP A 98 2.79 -42.90 6.88
N GLU A 99 1.92 -43.52 6.10
CA GLU A 99 1.78 -43.25 4.67
C GLU A 99 1.46 -41.76 4.37
N ARG A 100 0.87 -41.04 5.34
CA ARG A 100 0.38 -39.68 5.17
C ARG A 100 1.35 -38.63 5.70
N GLY A 101 2.12 -38.94 6.74
CA GLY A 101 3.08 -38.00 7.33
C GLY A 101 3.59 -38.39 8.72
N LEU A 102 4.00 -37.40 9.50
CA LEU A 102 4.54 -37.59 10.85
C LEU A 102 3.43 -37.60 11.90
N VAL A 103 3.57 -38.47 12.90
CA VAL A 103 2.63 -38.67 13.99
C VAL A 103 3.38 -38.89 15.31
N PHE A 104 2.90 -38.29 16.40
CA PHE A 104 3.34 -38.68 17.75
C PHE A 104 2.62 -39.95 18.19
N ALA A 105 3.39 -40.99 18.52
CA ALA A 105 2.91 -42.31 18.90
C ALA A 105 2.44 -42.40 20.37
N ASP A 106 2.71 -41.38 21.17
CA ASP A 106 2.48 -41.32 22.63
C ASP A 106 1.06 -40.90 23.05
N GLY A 107 0.10 -40.87 22.12
CA GLY A 107 -1.30 -40.56 22.41
C GLY A 107 -1.63 -39.07 22.54
N ALA A 108 -0.64 -38.17 22.41
CA ALA A 108 -0.84 -36.72 22.41
C ALA A 108 -1.57 -36.16 21.16
N GLY A 109 -1.79 -37.01 20.15
CA GLY A 109 -2.75 -36.75 19.06
C GLY A 109 -2.30 -35.76 17.98
N TRP A 110 -1.06 -35.25 18.02
CA TRP A 110 -0.55 -34.41 16.93
C TRP A 110 -0.11 -35.25 15.72
N ARG A 111 -0.48 -34.76 14.54
CA ARG A 111 -0.15 -35.32 13.23
C ARG A 111 -0.02 -34.21 12.19
N THR A 112 0.85 -34.40 11.22
CA THR A 112 0.92 -33.57 10.02
C THR A 112 1.08 -34.44 8.79
N THR A 113 0.62 -33.96 7.63
CA THR A 113 0.87 -34.66 6.35
C THR A 113 2.25 -34.30 5.80
N TRP A 114 2.75 -35.02 4.80
CA TRP A 114 3.99 -34.63 4.10
C TRP A 114 3.91 -33.23 3.48
N ALA A 115 2.76 -32.88 2.90
CA ALA A 115 2.50 -31.53 2.41
C ALA A 115 2.40 -30.50 3.55
N GLY A 116 1.79 -30.88 4.67
CA GLY A 116 1.77 -30.07 5.88
C GLY A 116 3.19 -29.79 6.40
N LEU A 117 4.05 -30.81 6.45
CA LEU A 117 5.44 -30.65 6.87
C LEU A 117 6.22 -29.72 5.94
N ALA A 118 6.07 -29.85 4.62
CA ALA A 118 6.68 -28.94 3.65
C ALA A 118 6.30 -27.47 3.90
N ARG A 119 5.01 -27.20 4.14
CA ARG A 119 4.48 -25.88 4.50
C ARG A 119 5.07 -25.35 5.80
N LEU A 120 5.14 -26.20 6.82
CA LEU A 120 5.71 -25.83 8.12
C LEU A 120 7.21 -25.49 8.00
N LEU A 121 7.97 -26.25 7.20
CA LEU A 121 9.39 -25.92 6.96
C LEU A 121 9.54 -24.60 6.19
N ALA A 122 8.65 -24.28 5.24
CA ALA A 122 8.63 -22.95 4.61
C ALA A 122 8.32 -21.82 5.62
N LEU A 123 7.41 -22.06 6.57
CA LEU A 123 7.16 -21.13 7.67
C LEU A 123 8.38 -20.97 8.59
N ALA A 124 9.11 -22.06 8.86
CA ALA A 124 10.35 -22.03 9.64
C ALA A 124 11.43 -21.20 8.95
N GLU A 125 11.59 -21.40 7.64
CA GLU A 125 12.49 -20.61 6.80
C GLU A 125 12.15 -19.13 6.86
N PHE A 126 10.88 -18.76 6.64
CA PHE A 126 10.44 -17.36 6.75
C PHE A 126 10.80 -16.75 8.10
N LEU A 127 10.53 -17.46 9.21
CA LEU A 127 10.86 -16.94 10.53
C LEU A 127 12.37 -16.72 10.69
N LEU A 128 13.20 -17.64 10.19
CA LEU A 128 14.66 -17.56 10.26
C LEU A 128 15.24 -16.44 9.39
N THR A 129 14.68 -16.20 8.21
CA THR A 129 15.26 -15.33 7.18
C THR A 129 14.67 -13.94 7.12
N ALA A 130 13.49 -13.72 7.69
CA ALA A 130 12.84 -12.42 7.74
C ALA A 130 13.73 -11.32 8.34
N GLU A 131 13.49 -10.09 7.91
CA GLU A 131 14.28 -8.91 8.29
C GLU A 131 15.79 -9.08 8.05
N ASP A 132 16.17 -9.63 6.90
CA ASP A 132 17.58 -9.86 6.52
C ASP A 132 18.34 -10.68 7.57
N LEU A 133 17.74 -11.78 8.04
CA LEU A 133 18.29 -12.65 9.09
C LEU A 133 18.41 -11.99 10.47
N GLY A 134 17.74 -10.85 10.71
CA GLY A 134 17.85 -10.08 11.95
C GLY A 134 17.54 -10.87 13.22
N GLN A 135 16.73 -11.92 13.12
CA GLN A 135 16.28 -12.77 14.23
C GLN A 135 16.87 -14.18 14.21
N PHE A 136 17.76 -14.47 13.26
CA PHE A 136 18.27 -15.81 12.99
C PHE A 136 18.94 -16.44 14.22
N ALA A 137 19.79 -15.68 14.93
CA ALA A 137 20.51 -16.18 16.10
C ALA A 137 19.56 -16.52 17.26
N LEU A 138 18.54 -15.69 17.47
CA LEU A 138 17.53 -15.91 18.52
C LEU A 138 16.72 -17.18 18.26
N LEU A 139 16.20 -17.34 17.04
CA LEU A 139 15.39 -18.49 16.65
C LEU A 139 16.21 -19.78 16.60
N SER A 140 17.44 -19.72 16.09
CA SER A 140 18.38 -20.86 16.13
C SER A 140 18.68 -21.29 17.57
N GLY A 141 18.77 -20.35 18.50
CA GLY A 141 18.90 -20.63 19.93
C GLY A 141 17.69 -21.38 20.48
N TRP A 142 16.46 -20.97 20.13
CA TRP A 142 15.25 -21.70 20.53
C TRP A 142 15.17 -23.10 19.92
N PHE A 143 15.67 -23.29 18.70
CA PHE A 143 15.78 -24.62 18.10
C PHE A 143 16.84 -25.46 18.82
N GLY A 144 17.91 -24.85 19.31
CA GLY A 144 18.89 -25.50 20.19
C GLY A 144 18.28 -26.01 21.48
N GLU A 145 17.53 -25.16 22.20
CA GLU A 145 16.81 -25.57 23.41
C GLU A 145 15.84 -26.74 23.13
N LEU A 146 15.17 -26.74 21.97
CA LEU A 146 14.30 -27.85 21.55
C LEU A 146 15.09 -29.13 21.25
N ALA A 147 16.24 -29.03 20.59
CA ALA A 147 17.07 -30.18 20.23
C ALA A 147 17.73 -30.82 21.46
N GLU A 148 18.10 -30.02 22.46
CA GLU A 148 18.66 -30.52 23.72
C GLU A 148 17.65 -31.33 24.53
N THR A 149 16.37 -30.96 24.49
CA THR A 149 15.31 -31.65 25.24
C THR A 149 14.02 -31.68 24.43
N PRO A 150 13.89 -32.57 23.43
CA PRO A 150 12.72 -32.64 22.57
C PRO A 150 11.59 -33.39 23.27
N ASP A 151 11.11 -32.91 24.41
CA ASP A 151 10.04 -33.53 25.20
C ASP A 151 8.64 -32.98 24.84
N GLY A 152 7.61 -33.43 25.57
CA GLY A 152 6.23 -33.02 25.33
C GLY A 152 5.92 -31.55 25.68
N ASP A 153 6.74 -30.91 26.51
CA ASP A 153 6.54 -29.52 26.97
C ASP A 153 7.33 -28.51 26.12
N ALA A 154 8.43 -28.95 25.50
CA ALA A 154 9.29 -28.11 24.68
C ALA A 154 8.57 -27.56 23.43
N ALA A 155 7.75 -28.38 22.74
CA ALA A 155 7.00 -27.94 21.57
C ALA A 155 5.92 -26.86 21.90
N PRO A 156 5.05 -27.03 22.91
CA PRO A 156 4.15 -25.96 23.37
C PRO A 156 4.88 -24.67 23.78
N LEU A 157 6.04 -24.77 24.44
CA LEU A 157 6.84 -23.60 24.83
C LEU A 157 7.36 -22.84 23.60
N LEU A 158 7.96 -23.57 22.64
CA LEU A 158 8.43 -23.00 21.38
C LEU A 158 7.27 -22.35 20.61
N GLY A 159 6.12 -23.02 20.49
CA GLY A 159 4.94 -22.47 19.83
C GLY A 159 4.49 -21.12 20.43
N LYS A 160 4.53 -20.97 21.77
CA LYS A 160 4.23 -19.69 22.45
C LYS A 160 5.27 -18.60 22.16
N ARG A 161 6.56 -18.96 22.03
CA ARG A 161 7.65 -18.01 21.70
C ARG A 161 7.54 -17.55 20.25
N LEU A 162 7.35 -18.50 19.32
CA LEU A 162 7.10 -18.21 17.90
C LEU A 162 5.85 -17.34 17.71
N GLY A 163 4.76 -17.62 18.43
CA GLY A 163 3.53 -16.82 18.41
C GLY A 163 3.75 -15.36 18.81
N ARG A 164 4.48 -15.13 19.91
CA ARG A 164 4.85 -13.78 20.36
C ARG A 164 5.77 -13.09 19.37
N HIS A 165 6.73 -13.83 18.80
CA HIS A 165 7.67 -13.30 17.83
C HIS A 165 6.98 -12.84 16.54
N LEU A 166 6.16 -13.70 15.93
CA LEU A 166 5.43 -13.33 14.71
C LEU A 166 4.39 -12.23 14.98
N ALA A 167 3.82 -12.15 16.18
CA ALA A 167 2.96 -11.02 16.55
C ALA A 167 3.74 -9.69 16.62
N ALA A 168 4.97 -9.69 17.13
CA ALA A 168 5.84 -8.51 17.14
C ALA A 168 6.22 -8.09 15.70
N TYR A 169 6.61 -9.05 14.86
CA TYR A 169 6.87 -8.84 13.44
C TYR A 169 5.65 -8.22 12.73
N ARG A 170 4.45 -8.80 12.90
CA ARG A 170 3.21 -8.24 12.35
C ARG A 170 2.97 -6.81 12.84
N ASN A 171 3.18 -6.51 14.12
CA ASN A 171 2.98 -5.14 14.61
C ASN A 171 3.97 -4.14 13.99
N ALA A 172 5.18 -4.57 13.64
CA ALA A 172 6.19 -3.74 13.01
C ALA A 172 5.96 -3.54 11.50
N HIS A 173 5.59 -4.61 10.79
CA HIS A 173 5.59 -4.66 9.31
C HIS A 173 4.18 -4.74 8.70
N LEU A 174 3.18 -5.12 9.50
CA LEU A 174 1.80 -5.33 9.07
C LEU A 174 0.84 -4.74 10.12
N PRO A 175 0.79 -3.39 10.29
CA PRO A 175 -0.14 -2.74 11.21
C PRO A 175 -1.59 -2.81 10.67
N LEU A 176 -2.08 -4.03 10.46
CA LEU A 176 -3.38 -4.38 9.91
C LEU A 176 -4.49 -4.12 10.92
N ALA A 177 -4.25 -4.22 12.23
CA ALA A 177 -5.30 -4.04 13.23
C ALA A 177 -5.94 -2.63 13.21
N PRO A 178 -5.17 -1.53 13.08
CA PRO A 178 -5.74 -0.20 12.80
C PRO A 178 -6.53 -0.14 11.49
N LEU A 179 -6.01 -0.75 10.41
CA LEU A 179 -6.66 -0.77 9.09
C LEU A 179 -7.97 -1.57 9.09
N GLU A 180 -7.98 -2.76 9.69
CA GLU A 180 -9.15 -3.63 9.86
C GLU A 180 -10.24 -2.94 10.68
N ARG A 181 -9.88 -2.25 11.78
CA ARG A 181 -10.85 -1.50 12.59
C ARG A 181 -11.49 -0.37 11.77
N ARG A 182 -10.67 0.38 11.02
CA ARG A 182 -11.12 1.47 10.16
C ARG A 182 -12.00 0.96 9.01
N PHE A 183 -11.59 -0.10 8.33
CA PHE A 183 -12.36 -0.72 7.25
C PHE A 183 -13.68 -1.28 7.75
N ARG A 184 -13.72 -1.85 8.96
CA ARG A 184 -14.97 -2.28 9.59
C ARG A 184 -15.89 -1.08 9.87
N GLY A 185 -15.33 0.04 10.32
CA GLY A 185 -16.06 1.31 10.49
C GLY A 185 -16.65 1.81 9.17
N LEU A 186 -15.83 1.90 8.13
CA LEU A 186 -16.26 2.30 6.78
C LEU A 186 -17.32 1.37 6.20
N LEU A 187 -17.11 0.04 6.26
CA LEU A 187 -18.10 -0.95 5.81
C LEU A 187 -19.40 -0.86 6.61
N GLY A 188 -19.32 -0.65 7.92
CA GLY A 188 -20.48 -0.45 8.77
C GLY A 188 -21.28 0.77 8.35
N TYR A 189 -20.60 1.90 8.12
CA TYR A 189 -21.21 3.15 7.64
C TYR A 189 -21.85 2.99 6.26
N LEU A 190 -21.11 2.41 5.31
CA LEU A 190 -21.58 2.15 3.96
C LEU A 190 -22.61 1.01 3.89
N ARG A 191 -22.93 0.37 5.02
CA ARG A 191 -23.85 -0.77 5.14
C ARG A 191 -23.47 -1.94 4.23
N GLY A 192 -22.16 -2.17 4.10
CA GLY A 192 -21.59 -3.23 3.26
C GLY A 192 -21.42 -2.87 1.78
N ARG A 193 -21.82 -1.66 1.34
CA ARG A 193 -21.55 -1.20 -0.03
C ARG A 193 -20.06 -0.94 -0.24
N ALA A 194 -19.56 -1.26 -1.43
CA ALA A 194 -18.22 -0.89 -1.89
C ALA A 194 -18.20 0.46 -2.63
N GLU A 195 -19.32 0.84 -3.25
CA GLU A 195 -19.47 2.10 -3.97
C GLU A 195 -19.82 3.24 -3.03
N PHE A 196 -19.17 4.39 -3.23
CA PHE A 196 -19.38 5.63 -2.49
C PHE A 196 -19.02 6.84 -3.35
N ASP A 197 -19.59 8.00 -3.00
CA ASP A 197 -19.36 9.28 -3.67
C ASP A 197 -18.70 10.33 -2.76
N ASP A 198 -18.57 11.57 -3.26
CA ASP A 198 -18.01 12.70 -2.53
C ASP A 198 -18.76 13.02 -1.22
N ASP A 199 -20.08 12.85 -1.20
CA ASP A 199 -20.93 13.23 -0.08
C ASP A 199 -20.96 12.12 0.99
N ASP A 200 -20.84 10.84 0.61
CA ASP A 200 -20.58 9.72 1.54
C ASP A 200 -19.30 9.96 2.37
N ILE A 201 -18.23 10.46 1.75
CA ILE A 201 -16.94 10.73 2.43
C ILE A 201 -17.10 11.88 3.44
N LEU A 202 -17.77 12.97 3.04
CA LEU A 202 -18.04 14.10 3.93
C LEU A 202 -18.94 13.71 5.10
N ALA A 203 -20.01 12.97 4.84
CA ALA A 203 -20.94 12.55 5.86
C ALA A 203 -20.32 11.54 6.85
N PHE A 204 -19.44 10.64 6.38
CA PHE A 204 -18.65 9.80 7.29
C PHE A 204 -17.74 10.63 8.19
N TRP A 205 -17.02 11.60 7.62
CA TRP A 205 -16.16 12.49 8.41
C TRP A 205 -16.95 13.26 9.47
N CYS A 206 -18.11 13.83 9.13
CA CYS A 206 -18.99 14.50 10.10
C CYS A 206 -19.39 13.55 11.24
N SER A 207 -19.77 12.31 10.94
CA SER A 207 -20.12 11.30 11.95
C SER A 207 -18.94 11.01 12.90
N GLU A 208 -17.72 10.86 12.39
CA GLU A 208 -16.53 10.64 13.23
C GLU A 208 -16.20 11.85 14.11
N MET A 209 -16.43 13.08 13.61
CA MET A 209 -16.27 14.31 14.37
C MET A 209 -17.31 14.39 15.51
N GLU A 210 -18.57 14.04 15.24
CA GLU A 210 -19.65 14.01 16.24
C GLU A 210 -19.43 12.96 17.34
N GLN A 211 -18.82 11.82 16.99
CA GLN A 211 -18.46 10.76 17.94
C GLN A 211 -17.22 11.09 18.78
N GLY A 212 -16.53 12.19 18.49
CA GLY A 212 -15.39 12.67 19.28
C GLY A 212 -14.03 12.12 18.87
N GLU A 213 -13.93 11.29 17.81
CA GLU A 213 -12.66 10.79 17.27
C GLU A 213 -11.82 11.91 16.61
N ARG A 214 -12.51 12.94 16.10
CA ARG A 214 -11.95 14.16 15.50
C ARG A 214 -10.83 13.93 14.45
N PRO A 215 -10.99 13.01 13.48
CA PRO A 215 -9.99 12.80 12.45
C PRO A 215 -9.90 14.00 11.49
N GLY A 216 -8.72 14.19 10.91
CA GLY A 216 -8.54 15.11 9.79
C GLY A 216 -9.38 14.68 8.58
N PHE A 217 -10.09 15.61 7.92
CA PHE A 217 -10.85 15.26 6.70
C PHE A 217 -9.97 14.62 5.63
N ARG A 218 -8.75 15.16 5.45
CA ARG A 218 -7.73 14.59 4.55
C ARG A 218 -7.40 13.14 4.90
N THR A 219 -7.27 12.83 6.18
CA THR A 219 -7.00 11.46 6.66
C THR A 219 -8.18 10.53 6.39
N ILE A 220 -9.41 11.00 6.55
CA ILE A 220 -10.60 10.22 6.17
C ILE A 220 -10.62 9.94 4.67
N ALA A 221 -10.36 10.95 3.83
CA ALA A 221 -10.31 10.75 2.38
C ALA A 221 -9.23 9.73 1.97
N GLU A 222 -8.04 9.78 2.58
CA GLU A 222 -6.98 8.77 2.38
C GLU A 222 -7.44 7.35 2.76
N HIS A 223 -8.25 7.21 3.82
CA HIS A 223 -8.82 5.91 4.20
C HIS A 223 -9.81 5.40 3.15
N PHE A 224 -10.64 6.27 2.56
CA PHE A 224 -11.56 5.90 1.48
C PHE A 224 -10.81 5.52 0.20
N VAL A 225 -9.72 6.19 -0.15
CA VAL A 225 -8.82 5.78 -1.26
C VAL A 225 -8.31 4.36 -1.01
N THR A 226 -7.78 4.10 0.18
CA THR A 226 -7.26 2.77 0.55
C THR A 226 -8.38 1.71 0.52
N PHE A 227 -9.58 2.07 0.97
CA PHE A 227 -10.74 1.19 0.98
C PHE A 227 -11.23 0.85 -0.43
N GLU A 228 -11.32 1.81 -1.35
CA GLU A 228 -11.70 1.55 -2.75
C GLU A 228 -10.70 0.63 -3.44
N ALA A 229 -9.40 0.87 -3.26
CA ALA A 229 -8.38 -0.01 -3.82
C ALA A 229 -8.54 -1.46 -3.31
N ALA A 230 -8.77 -1.64 -2.01
CA ALA A 230 -8.99 -2.95 -1.41
C ALA A 230 -10.30 -3.60 -1.87
N ALA A 231 -11.39 -2.82 -2.00
CA ALA A 231 -12.67 -3.30 -2.48
C ALA A 231 -12.63 -3.70 -3.96
N GLY A 232 -11.94 -2.92 -4.80
CA GLY A 232 -11.68 -3.23 -6.20
C GLY A 232 -10.88 -4.53 -6.35
N LEU A 233 -9.82 -4.70 -5.56
CA LEU A 233 -9.03 -5.93 -5.53
C LEU A 233 -9.89 -7.14 -5.12
N ARG A 234 -10.70 -7.00 -4.07
CA ARG A 234 -11.59 -8.07 -3.62
C ARG A 234 -12.62 -8.43 -4.68
N ASN A 235 -13.29 -7.45 -5.27
CA ASN A 235 -14.28 -7.69 -6.33
C ASN A 235 -13.64 -8.32 -7.58
N GLY A 236 -12.40 -7.93 -7.94
CA GLY A 236 -11.64 -8.58 -9.00
C GLY A 236 -11.41 -10.07 -8.71
N LEU A 237 -11.00 -10.39 -7.48
CA LEU A 237 -10.80 -11.78 -7.03
C LEU A 237 -12.13 -12.57 -6.92
N ASP A 238 -13.19 -11.94 -6.43
CA ASP A 238 -14.53 -12.53 -6.34
C ASP A 238 -15.09 -12.82 -7.74
N ASN A 239 -14.90 -11.91 -8.71
CA ASN A 239 -15.30 -12.13 -10.11
C ASN A 239 -14.51 -13.26 -10.77
N LEU A 240 -13.21 -13.36 -10.50
CA LEU A 240 -12.37 -14.46 -10.99
C LEU A 240 -12.79 -15.83 -10.40
N THR A 241 -13.32 -15.84 -9.18
CA THR A 241 -13.74 -17.08 -8.50
C THR A 241 -15.21 -17.44 -8.76
N ALA A 242 -16.07 -16.45 -9.02
CA ALA A 242 -17.48 -16.62 -9.38
C ALA A 242 -17.70 -16.89 -10.87
N ALA A 243 -16.68 -16.75 -11.72
CA ALA A 243 -16.71 -17.23 -13.10
C ALA A 243 -16.77 -18.77 -13.08
N ASP A 244 -17.99 -19.31 -12.96
CA ASP A 244 -18.28 -20.73 -13.10
C ASP A 244 -17.64 -21.27 -14.39
N SER A 245 -16.64 -22.13 -14.21
CA SER A 245 -15.91 -22.85 -15.26
C SER A 245 -15.33 -21.96 -16.37
N LEU A 246 -14.17 -21.32 -16.10
CA LEU A 246 -13.28 -20.78 -17.14
C LEU A 246 -13.04 -21.80 -18.29
N GLU A 247 -13.01 -23.10 -17.98
CA GLU A 247 -12.89 -24.19 -18.97
C GLU A 247 -14.05 -24.29 -19.97
N ALA A 248 -15.21 -23.65 -19.72
CA ALA A 248 -16.36 -23.67 -20.60
C ALA A 248 -16.32 -22.56 -21.67
N HIS A 249 -15.30 -21.70 -21.68
CA HIS A 249 -15.20 -20.55 -22.57
C HIS A 249 -13.95 -20.64 -23.44
N VAL A 250 -14.14 -20.73 -24.77
CA VAL A 250 -13.03 -20.66 -25.73
C VAL A 250 -12.29 -19.32 -25.55
N GLY A 251 -10.96 -19.36 -25.38
CA GLY A 251 -10.13 -18.17 -25.13
C GLY A 251 -10.10 -17.69 -23.67
N TRP A 252 -10.47 -18.54 -22.70
CA TRP A 252 -10.42 -18.21 -21.27
C TRP A 252 -9.01 -17.89 -20.76
N GLU A 253 -7.98 -18.48 -21.36
CA GLU A 253 -6.57 -18.23 -21.04
C GLU A 253 -6.20 -16.77 -21.29
N GLU A 254 -6.58 -16.21 -22.44
CA GLU A 254 -6.36 -14.80 -22.78
C GLU A 254 -7.14 -13.84 -21.87
N ARG A 255 -8.35 -14.23 -21.44
CA ARG A 255 -9.17 -13.43 -20.50
C ARG A 255 -8.65 -13.49 -19.07
N LEU A 256 -8.16 -14.65 -18.66
CA LEU A 256 -7.52 -14.83 -17.37
C LEU A 256 -6.20 -14.06 -17.34
N ASP A 257 -5.39 -14.14 -18.40
CA ASP A 257 -4.17 -13.35 -18.55
C ASP A 257 -4.46 -11.84 -18.58
N ALA A 258 -5.52 -11.39 -19.27
CA ALA A 258 -5.93 -9.98 -19.25
C ALA A 258 -6.44 -9.54 -17.87
N SER A 259 -7.23 -10.36 -17.18
CA SER A 259 -7.75 -10.05 -15.84
C SER A 259 -6.65 -10.09 -14.78
N LEU A 260 -5.71 -11.04 -14.90
CA LEU A 260 -4.51 -11.13 -14.07
C LEU A 260 -3.56 -9.98 -14.40
N ALA A 261 -3.43 -9.58 -15.67
CA ALA A 261 -2.67 -8.40 -16.06
C ALA A 261 -3.32 -7.11 -15.53
N ASP A 262 -4.65 -6.99 -15.47
CA ASP A 262 -5.35 -5.86 -14.84
C ASP A 262 -5.18 -5.86 -13.32
N LEU A 263 -5.16 -7.04 -12.69
CA LEU A 263 -4.88 -7.22 -11.26
C LEU A 263 -3.41 -6.95 -10.89
N VAL A 264 -2.47 -7.34 -11.76
CA VAL A 264 -1.02 -7.16 -11.58
C VAL A 264 -0.56 -5.78 -12.05
N ALA A 265 -1.23 -5.15 -13.02
CA ALA A 265 -1.08 -3.72 -13.32
C ALA A 265 -1.64 -2.84 -12.19
N GLY A 266 -2.32 -3.44 -11.21
CA GLY A 266 -2.61 -2.88 -9.90
C GLY A 266 -1.44 -2.92 -8.90
N ASP A 267 -0.26 -3.43 -9.28
CA ASP A 267 1.00 -3.09 -8.60
C ASP A 267 1.08 -1.56 -8.58
N PRO A 268 1.19 -0.88 -7.41
CA PRO A 268 0.98 0.55 -7.39
C PRO A 268 2.07 1.20 -8.21
N ALA A 269 1.69 1.65 -9.41
CA ALA A 269 2.46 2.63 -10.14
C ALA A 269 2.93 3.67 -9.12
N GLU A 270 4.24 3.92 -9.09
CA GLU A 270 4.88 4.92 -8.20
C GLU A 270 3.90 6.05 -7.93
N THR A 271 3.55 6.33 -6.68
CA THR A 271 2.47 7.29 -6.40
C THR A 271 2.82 8.64 -7.03
N LEU A 272 1.84 9.45 -7.45
CA LEU A 272 2.15 10.80 -7.96
C LEU A 272 2.95 11.63 -6.93
N VAL A 273 2.64 11.37 -5.65
CA VAL A 273 3.50 11.46 -4.46
C VAL A 273 5.02 11.37 -4.71
N ASP A 274 5.42 10.11 -4.84
CA ASP A 274 6.79 9.65 -4.93
C ASP A 274 7.43 10.06 -6.26
N LEU A 275 6.65 10.07 -7.35
CA LEU A 275 7.08 10.57 -8.66
C LEU A 275 7.54 12.04 -8.59
N LEU A 276 6.82 12.89 -7.85
CA LEU A 276 7.22 14.29 -7.64
C LEU A 276 8.47 14.42 -6.77
N ALA A 277 8.65 13.53 -5.79
CA ALA A 277 9.83 13.49 -4.94
C ALA A 277 11.08 13.00 -5.69
N GLY A 278 10.90 12.05 -6.62
CA GLY A 278 11.96 11.49 -7.47
C GLY A 278 12.44 12.38 -8.62
N LEU A 279 11.75 13.50 -8.89
CA LEU A 279 12.17 14.48 -9.90
C LEU A 279 13.51 15.10 -9.55
N ALA A 280 14.55 14.76 -10.32
CA ALA A 280 15.94 15.21 -10.14
C ALA A 280 16.09 16.72 -9.92
N GLU A 281 17.14 17.12 -9.19
CA GLU A 281 17.54 18.52 -8.92
C GLU A 281 18.16 19.23 -10.15
N GLY A 282 17.72 18.86 -11.35
CA GLY A 282 18.17 19.43 -12.62
C GLY A 282 17.68 20.88 -12.84
N PRO A 283 17.44 21.30 -14.10
CA PRO A 283 16.87 22.62 -14.36
C PRO A 283 15.56 22.78 -13.59
N LYS A 284 15.25 24.00 -13.14
CA LYS A 284 14.07 24.27 -12.31
C LYS A 284 12.78 24.24 -13.15
N ILE A 285 12.41 23.05 -13.62
CA ILE A 285 11.22 22.75 -14.43
C ILE A 285 9.96 23.10 -13.64
N LEU A 286 9.92 22.68 -12.37
CA LEU A 286 8.91 23.07 -11.39
C LEU A 286 9.55 23.92 -10.29
N THR A 287 8.86 24.98 -9.87
CA THR A 287 9.22 25.73 -8.65
C THR A 287 8.83 24.95 -7.39
N GLY A 288 9.37 25.34 -6.23
CA GLY A 288 8.99 24.74 -4.95
C GLY A 288 7.49 24.86 -4.70
N ALA A 289 6.91 26.05 -4.93
CA ALA A 289 5.48 26.28 -4.81
C ALA A 289 4.64 25.43 -5.77
N GLU A 290 5.07 25.31 -7.04
CA GLU A 290 4.41 24.44 -8.03
C GLU A 290 4.46 22.96 -7.58
N ARG A 291 5.58 22.50 -7.02
CA ARG A 291 5.70 21.14 -6.46
C ARG A 291 4.79 20.93 -5.26
N ASP A 292 4.78 21.87 -4.31
CA ASP A 292 3.94 21.80 -3.12
C ASP A 292 2.45 21.78 -3.48
N ASP A 293 2.05 22.60 -4.45
CA ASP A 293 0.68 22.61 -4.96
C ASP A 293 0.32 21.27 -5.63
N LEU A 294 1.20 20.71 -6.46
CA LEU A 294 0.98 19.39 -7.08
C LEU A 294 0.86 18.28 -6.03
N VAL A 295 1.72 18.30 -5.01
CA VAL A 295 1.66 17.34 -3.88
C VAL A 295 0.32 17.46 -3.16
N ASP A 296 -0.13 18.67 -2.85
CA ASP A 296 -1.40 18.87 -2.14
C ASP A 296 -2.63 18.52 -3.00
N LEU A 297 -2.61 18.79 -4.32
CA LEU A 297 -3.73 18.55 -5.24
C LEU A 297 -3.85 17.07 -5.66
N LEU A 298 -2.73 16.36 -5.80
CA LEU A 298 -2.69 14.97 -6.26
C LEU A 298 -2.58 13.94 -5.12
N ARG A 299 -2.56 14.42 -3.87
CA ARG A 299 -2.41 13.57 -2.68
C ARG A 299 -3.42 12.43 -2.58
N LEU A 300 -4.64 12.67 -3.05
CA LEU A 300 -5.75 11.72 -2.94
C LEU A 300 -5.94 10.91 -4.23
N GLU A 301 -4.90 10.64 -5.00
CA GLU A 301 -5.00 9.76 -6.19
C GLU A 301 -5.79 8.48 -5.86
N PRO A 302 -6.83 8.10 -6.64
CA PRO A 302 -7.27 8.67 -7.92
C PRO A 302 -8.38 9.74 -7.84
N PHE A 303 -8.76 10.19 -6.64
CA PHE A 303 -9.96 11.00 -6.39
C PHE A 303 -9.97 12.38 -7.05
N HIS A 304 -8.82 12.97 -7.39
CA HIS A 304 -8.80 14.18 -8.22
C HIS A 304 -9.54 13.99 -9.56
N ARG A 305 -9.69 12.75 -10.04
CA ARG A 305 -10.43 12.41 -11.26
C ARG A 305 -11.86 11.98 -10.98
N THR A 306 -12.05 11.14 -9.96
CA THR A 306 -13.32 10.43 -9.72
C THR A 306 -14.19 11.10 -8.67
N ARG A 307 -13.60 11.81 -7.71
CA ARG A 307 -14.23 12.55 -6.60
C ARG A 307 -13.61 13.95 -6.46
N PRO A 308 -13.71 14.80 -7.50
CA PRO A 308 -12.99 16.07 -7.53
C PRO A 308 -13.41 17.01 -6.40
N LEU A 309 -14.65 16.90 -5.89
CA LEU A 309 -15.12 17.72 -4.78
C LEU A 309 -14.43 17.34 -3.46
N THR A 310 -14.17 16.06 -3.22
CA THR A 310 -13.38 15.56 -2.08
C THR A 310 -11.95 16.07 -2.14
N ALA A 311 -11.33 16.04 -3.33
CA ALA A 311 -10.01 16.63 -3.53
C ALA A 311 -10.01 18.13 -3.17
N LEU A 312 -10.98 18.90 -3.68
CA LEU A 312 -11.14 20.32 -3.36
C LEU A 312 -11.38 20.58 -1.86
N ARG A 313 -12.24 19.79 -1.19
CA ARG A 313 -12.48 19.84 0.25
C ARG A 313 -11.20 19.57 1.05
N ALA A 314 -10.42 18.56 0.67
CA ALA A 314 -9.18 18.19 1.37
C ALA A 314 -8.06 19.22 1.20
N THR A 315 -7.98 19.89 0.05
CA THR A 315 -7.02 20.98 -0.17
C THR A 315 -7.45 22.25 0.57
N SER A 316 -8.73 22.64 0.46
CA SER A 316 -9.27 23.87 1.06
C SER A 316 -9.35 23.81 2.59
N PHE A 317 -10.07 22.83 3.14
CA PHE A 317 -10.37 22.76 4.58
C PHE A 317 -9.34 21.96 5.38
N GLY A 318 -8.55 21.09 4.73
CA GLY A 318 -7.53 20.30 5.41
C GLY A 318 -6.47 21.15 6.12
N ARG A 319 -6.08 22.29 5.51
CA ARG A 319 -5.14 23.25 6.12
C ARG A 319 -5.75 23.96 7.33
N VAL A 320 -7.02 24.33 7.27
CA VAL A 320 -7.77 24.94 8.39
C VAL A 320 -7.79 24.01 9.59
N GLN A 321 -8.18 22.75 9.38
CA GLN A 321 -8.26 21.75 10.45
C GLN A 321 -6.88 21.44 11.06
N ALA A 322 -5.84 21.31 10.23
CA ALA A 322 -4.47 21.13 10.72
C ALA A 322 -4.03 22.34 11.58
N GLY A 323 -4.42 23.55 11.20
CA GLY A 323 -4.20 24.77 11.98
C GLY A 323 -4.91 24.73 13.34
N LEU A 324 -6.18 24.34 13.37
CA LEU A 324 -6.98 24.18 14.60
C LEU A 324 -6.31 23.18 15.56
N SER A 325 -6.02 21.96 15.09
CA SER A 325 -5.39 20.91 15.90
C SER A 325 -4.01 21.32 16.43
N ASN A 326 -3.21 22.02 15.62
CA ASN A 326 -1.89 22.50 16.05
C ASN A 326 -1.99 23.61 17.11
N ARG A 327 -2.95 24.54 16.97
CA ARG A 327 -3.18 25.61 17.94
C ARG A 327 -3.60 25.06 19.29
N LEU A 328 -4.56 24.12 19.32
CA LEU A 328 -5.01 23.47 20.55
C LEU A 328 -3.88 22.71 21.25
N ARG A 329 -2.99 22.05 20.48
CA ARG A 329 -1.86 21.30 21.05
C ARG A 329 -0.72 22.18 21.58
N ARG A 330 -0.42 23.31 20.92
CA ARG A 330 0.81 24.10 21.16
C ARG A 330 0.58 25.48 21.77
N GLY A 331 -0.67 25.91 21.95
CA GLY A 331 -1.00 27.11 22.72
C GLY A 331 -0.62 28.46 22.09
N GLY A 332 -0.40 28.57 20.77
CA GLY A 332 -0.19 29.88 20.13
C GLY A 332 0.23 29.88 18.65
N GLY A 333 -0.15 30.96 17.94
CA GLY A 333 0.27 31.33 16.57
C GLY A 333 -0.86 31.35 15.51
N GLY A 334 -1.05 32.50 14.84
CA GLY A 334 -1.99 32.68 13.71
C GLY A 334 -3.38 33.22 14.08
N LEU A 335 -4.29 33.25 13.08
CA LEU A 335 -5.69 33.74 13.19
C LEU A 335 -6.40 33.25 14.45
N ASP A 336 -7.36 34.04 14.93
CA ASP A 336 -8.13 33.70 16.12
C ASP A 336 -8.86 32.36 15.92
N LEU A 337 -9.07 31.61 17.00
CA LEU A 337 -9.75 30.33 16.94
C LEU A 337 -11.15 30.47 16.31
N ALA A 338 -11.85 31.56 16.63
CA ALA A 338 -13.16 31.87 16.04
C ALA A 338 -13.08 32.01 14.51
N GLU A 339 -12.03 32.63 13.97
CA GLU A 339 -11.83 32.82 12.53
C GLU A 339 -11.51 31.49 11.82
N ARG A 340 -10.72 30.62 12.46
CA ARG A 340 -10.42 29.29 11.90
C ARG A 340 -11.61 28.34 11.97
N VAL A 341 -12.37 28.38 13.07
CA VAL A 341 -13.62 27.64 13.19
C VAL A 341 -14.63 28.10 12.14
N ALA A 342 -14.67 29.40 11.81
CA ALA A 342 -15.50 29.92 10.73
C ALA A 342 -14.98 29.58 9.32
N CYS A 343 -13.83 28.91 9.20
CA CYS A 343 -13.18 28.59 7.93
C CYS A 343 -12.91 29.83 7.05
N THR A 344 -12.65 31.01 7.66
CA THR A 344 -12.45 32.26 6.91
C THR A 344 -11.20 32.23 6.02
N GLU A 345 -10.17 31.50 6.44
CA GLU A 345 -8.91 31.32 5.68
C GLU A 345 -8.99 30.20 4.63
N ALA A 346 -10.12 29.49 4.53
CA ALA A 346 -10.30 28.42 3.57
C ALA A 346 -10.31 29.00 2.15
N GLU A 347 -9.45 28.45 1.30
CA GLU A 347 -9.33 28.89 -0.08
C GLU A 347 -10.53 28.40 -0.90
N THR A 348 -11.13 29.27 -1.71
CA THR A 348 -12.34 28.91 -2.46
C THR A 348 -12.05 27.89 -3.56
N TYR A 349 -13.06 27.12 -3.95
CA TYR A 349 -12.94 26.14 -5.03
C TYR A 349 -12.64 26.79 -6.38
N SER A 350 -13.10 28.02 -6.60
CA SER A 350 -12.80 28.80 -7.80
C SER A 350 -11.31 29.11 -7.90
N VAL A 351 -10.67 29.56 -6.81
CA VAL A 351 -9.23 29.83 -6.78
C VAL A 351 -8.42 28.54 -6.95
N LEU A 352 -8.85 27.45 -6.32
CA LEU A 352 -8.25 26.12 -6.52
C LEU A 352 -8.32 25.67 -7.99
N ALA A 353 -9.46 25.87 -8.65
CA ALA A 353 -9.64 25.54 -10.07
C ALA A 353 -8.74 26.39 -10.99
N GLU A 354 -8.59 27.68 -10.70
CA GLU A 354 -7.67 28.57 -11.44
C GLU A 354 -6.21 28.12 -11.29
N ARG A 355 -5.80 27.71 -10.09
CA ARG A 355 -4.46 27.16 -9.86
C ARG A 355 -4.24 25.84 -10.60
N VAL A 356 -5.23 24.94 -10.59
CA VAL A 356 -5.16 23.70 -11.40
C VAL A 356 -4.98 24.03 -12.88
N ALA A 357 -5.71 25.01 -13.41
CA ALA A 357 -5.56 25.46 -14.79
C ALA A 357 -4.19 26.10 -15.07
N ALA A 358 -3.65 26.87 -14.13
CA ALA A 358 -2.31 27.46 -14.24
C ALA A 358 -1.22 26.38 -14.25
N LEU A 359 -1.34 25.36 -13.39
CA LEU A 359 -0.43 24.20 -13.37
C LEU A 359 -0.53 23.39 -14.67
N ALA A 360 -1.74 23.16 -15.19
CA ALA A 360 -1.95 22.50 -16.48
C ALA A 360 -1.24 23.24 -17.62
N ALA A 361 -1.43 24.56 -17.71
CA ALA A 361 -0.78 25.40 -18.72
C ALA A 361 0.75 25.44 -18.58
N HIS A 362 1.26 25.40 -17.34
CA HIS A 362 2.70 25.32 -17.08
C HIS A 362 3.27 23.97 -17.51
N LEU A 363 2.65 22.86 -17.12
CA LEU A 363 3.09 21.51 -17.49
C LEU A 363 3.04 21.30 -19.01
N ASP A 364 1.99 21.77 -19.69
CA ASP A 364 1.92 21.78 -21.16
C ASP A 364 3.09 22.56 -21.79
N ARG A 365 3.42 23.73 -21.25
CA ARG A 365 4.59 24.50 -21.71
C ARG A 365 5.89 23.72 -21.51
N MET A 366 6.06 23.05 -20.37
CA MET A 366 7.25 22.24 -20.09
C MET A 366 7.36 21.06 -21.06
N LEU A 367 6.25 20.38 -21.38
CA LEU A 367 6.24 19.32 -22.39
C LEU A 367 6.58 19.83 -23.80
N ARG A 368 6.08 21.00 -24.18
CA ARG A 368 6.44 21.65 -25.45
C ARG A 368 7.93 21.98 -25.52
N ILE A 369 8.51 22.47 -24.42
CA ILE A 369 9.96 22.70 -24.31
C ILE A 369 10.72 21.37 -24.43
N ALA A 370 10.29 20.32 -23.73
CA ALA A 370 10.91 18.99 -23.81
C ALA A 370 10.92 18.45 -25.24
N ALA A 371 9.81 18.59 -25.97
CA ALA A 371 9.70 18.20 -27.38
C ALA A 371 10.65 19.02 -28.27
N ALA A 372 10.73 20.33 -28.06
CA ALA A 372 11.62 21.23 -28.82
C ALA A 372 13.12 20.97 -28.58
N LEU A 373 13.49 20.47 -27.40
CA LEU A 373 14.85 20.05 -27.09
C LEU A 373 15.22 18.71 -27.76
N ARG A 374 14.25 17.81 -27.94
CA ARG A 374 14.44 16.49 -28.58
C ARG A 374 14.52 16.56 -30.11
N VAL A 375 13.71 17.41 -30.74
CA VAL A 375 13.64 17.51 -32.21
C VAL A 375 14.64 18.55 -32.72
N PRO A 376 15.61 18.18 -33.58
CA PRO A 376 16.54 19.13 -34.20
C PRO A 376 15.80 20.24 -34.95
N ALA A 377 16.33 21.47 -34.94
CA ALA A 377 15.69 22.61 -35.59
C ALA A 377 15.58 22.44 -37.12
N GLU A 378 16.46 21.63 -37.70
CA GLU A 378 16.58 21.35 -39.13
C GLU A 378 15.92 20.03 -39.55
N ALA A 379 15.10 19.43 -38.68
CA ALA A 379 14.45 18.16 -38.99
C ALA A 379 13.57 18.27 -40.25
N GLU A 380 13.95 17.53 -41.30
CA GLU A 380 13.22 17.43 -42.55
C GLU A 380 11.94 16.60 -42.39
N GLY A 381 10.94 16.83 -43.25
CA GLY A 381 9.70 16.04 -43.26
C GLY A 381 8.64 16.44 -42.21
N LEU A 382 8.87 17.49 -41.41
CA LEU A 382 7.88 18.00 -40.47
C LEU A 382 6.79 18.83 -41.17
N ALA A 383 5.54 18.58 -40.79
CA ALA A 383 4.40 19.40 -41.19
C ALA A 383 4.60 20.87 -40.78
N PRO A 384 4.10 21.86 -41.56
CA PRO A 384 4.24 23.28 -41.26
C PRO A 384 3.80 23.63 -39.83
N GLU A 385 2.67 23.08 -39.38
CA GLU A 385 2.10 23.33 -38.05
C GLU A 385 3.03 22.83 -36.93
N THR A 386 3.68 21.69 -37.14
CA THR A 386 4.65 21.14 -36.18
C THR A 386 5.90 22.00 -36.11
N ARG A 387 6.38 22.52 -37.24
CA ARG A 387 7.54 23.43 -37.28
C ARG A 387 7.25 24.73 -36.53
N ASP A 388 6.07 25.31 -36.73
CA ASP A 388 5.65 26.55 -36.05
C ASP A 388 5.52 26.32 -34.53
N ALA A 389 4.94 25.18 -34.11
CA ALA A 389 4.83 24.82 -32.70
C ALA A 389 6.20 24.63 -32.02
N LEU A 390 7.16 23.96 -32.69
CA LEU A 390 8.52 23.79 -32.18
C LEU A 390 9.29 25.12 -32.13
N ALA A 391 9.10 26.00 -33.13
CA ALA A 391 9.69 27.34 -33.12
C ALA A 391 9.16 28.19 -31.95
N ALA A 392 7.85 28.13 -31.68
CA ALA A 392 7.24 28.80 -30.53
C ALA A 392 7.79 28.25 -29.20
N ALA A 393 7.91 26.93 -29.07
CA ALA A 393 8.49 26.29 -27.89
C ALA A 393 9.96 26.69 -27.66
N ARG A 394 10.77 26.81 -28.73
CA ARG A 394 12.15 27.31 -28.65
C ARG A 394 12.21 28.78 -28.22
N ALA A 395 11.25 29.60 -28.62
CA ALA A 395 11.13 30.97 -28.12
C ALA A 395 10.78 31.01 -26.63
N ASP A 396 9.95 30.08 -26.15
CA ASP A 396 9.61 29.96 -24.74
C ASP A 396 10.81 29.56 -23.87
N ILE A 397 11.71 28.70 -24.35
CA ILE A 397 12.99 28.40 -23.66
C ILE A 397 13.74 29.70 -23.30
N ARG A 398 13.84 30.63 -24.25
CA ARG A 398 14.54 31.92 -24.06
C ARG A 398 13.81 32.87 -23.12
N ARG A 399 12.50 32.69 -22.92
CA ARG A 399 11.67 33.51 -22.03
C ARG A 399 11.70 33.02 -20.59
N VAL A 400 11.96 31.74 -20.36
CA VAL A 400 12.04 31.17 -19.03
C VAL A 400 13.34 31.59 -18.34
N ARG A 401 13.24 32.55 -17.41
CA ARG A 401 14.37 33.01 -16.58
C ARG A 401 14.47 32.21 -15.28
N ARG A 402 14.66 30.89 -15.38
CA ARG A 402 14.79 29.98 -14.23
C ARG A 402 16.21 29.38 -14.18
N ALA A 403 16.66 29.01 -12.98
CA ALA A 403 17.97 28.38 -12.80
C ALA A 403 18.06 27.08 -13.63
N GLY A 404 19.15 26.92 -14.39
CA GLY A 404 19.42 25.76 -15.24
C GLY A 404 18.83 25.84 -16.66
N PHE A 405 18.16 26.95 -17.02
CA PHE A 405 17.70 27.21 -18.40
C PHE A 405 18.73 27.96 -19.26
N ASP A 406 19.88 28.27 -18.67
CA ASP A 406 21.01 28.99 -19.25
C ASP A 406 22.04 28.08 -19.94
N ASP A 407 22.08 26.79 -19.58
CA ASP A 407 22.93 25.77 -20.20
C ASP A 407 22.07 24.80 -21.04
N PRO A 408 22.13 24.85 -22.38
CA PRO A 408 21.33 23.99 -23.25
C PRO A 408 21.57 22.49 -23.06
N ALA A 409 22.79 22.07 -22.72
CA ALA A 409 23.12 20.66 -22.56
C ALA A 409 22.52 20.11 -21.26
N ARG A 410 22.73 20.82 -20.15
CA ARG A 410 22.12 20.50 -18.85
C ARG A 410 20.60 20.60 -18.88
N LEU A 411 20.06 21.53 -19.66
CA LEU A 411 18.63 21.67 -19.87
C LEU A 411 18.06 20.44 -20.59
N ALA A 412 18.69 20.00 -21.68
CA ALA A 412 18.26 18.81 -22.42
C ALA A 412 18.34 17.54 -21.58
N GLU A 413 19.43 17.33 -20.84
CA GLU A 413 19.60 16.19 -19.93
C GLU A 413 18.54 16.20 -18.82
N GLY A 414 18.30 17.34 -18.20
CA GLY A 414 17.31 17.48 -17.14
C GLY A 414 15.88 17.23 -17.60
N PHE A 415 15.51 17.71 -18.79
CA PHE A 415 14.21 17.40 -19.38
C PHE A 415 14.09 15.93 -19.80
N ALA A 416 15.17 15.31 -20.30
CA ALA A 416 15.17 13.88 -20.61
C ALA A 416 14.97 13.02 -19.35
N ALA A 417 15.61 13.38 -18.23
CA ALA A 417 15.46 12.68 -16.96
C ALA A 417 14.05 12.84 -16.35
N ALA A 418 13.37 13.96 -16.61
CA ALA A 418 12.04 14.26 -16.07
C ALA A 418 10.88 13.89 -17.02
N ASP A 419 11.15 13.37 -18.22
CA ASP A 419 10.16 13.30 -19.31
C ASP A 419 8.93 12.46 -18.96
N SER A 420 9.14 11.24 -18.46
CA SER A 420 8.06 10.32 -18.07
C SER A 420 7.21 10.91 -16.95
N ALA A 421 7.86 11.51 -15.94
CA ALA A 421 7.20 12.15 -14.82
C ALA A 421 6.37 13.36 -15.26
N LEU A 422 6.91 14.22 -16.14
CA LEU A 422 6.19 15.38 -16.67
C LEU A 422 4.98 14.97 -17.49
N VAL A 423 5.09 13.95 -18.35
CA VAL A 423 3.96 13.44 -19.15
C VAL A 423 2.85 12.93 -18.23
N ARG A 424 3.21 12.15 -17.21
CA ARG A 424 2.24 11.61 -16.26
C ARG A 424 1.58 12.71 -15.43
N LEU A 425 2.35 13.64 -14.86
CA LEU A 425 1.82 14.76 -14.08
C LEU A 425 0.91 15.67 -14.92
N ALA A 426 1.32 16.00 -16.15
CA ALA A 426 0.51 16.77 -17.07
C ALA A 426 -0.84 16.08 -17.35
N GLY A 427 -0.80 14.78 -17.63
CA GLY A 427 -2.00 13.98 -17.86
C GLY A 427 -2.95 13.95 -16.67
N GLU A 428 -2.42 13.82 -15.45
CA GLU A 428 -3.23 13.77 -14.22
C GLU A 428 -3.83 15.12 -13.85
N ILE A 429 -3.08 16.23 -14.01
CA ILE A 429 -3.59 17.58 -13.78
C ILE A 429 -4.64 17.98 -14.81
N ASP A 430 -4.44 17.63 -16.08
CA ASP A 430 -5.43 17.85 -17.15
C ASP A 430 -6.70 17.02 -16.92
N ARG A 431 -6.59 15.77 -16.43
CA ARG A 431 -7.74 14.98 -15.97
C ARG A 431 -8.45 15.65 -14.79
N PHE A 432 -7.71 16.21 -13.83
CA PHE A 432 -8.32 16.96 -12.72
C PHE A 432 -9.06 18.19 -13.23
N GLN A 433 -8.46 18.98 -14.12
CA GLN A 433 -9.08 20.15 -14.71
C GLN A 433 -10.40 19.78 -15.42
N ARG A 434 -10.41 18.69 -16.19
CA ARG A 434 -11.63 18.16 -16.81
C ARG A 434 -12.67 17.69 -15.78
N ALA A 435 -12.24 17.03 -14.71
CA ALA A 435 -13.13 16.57 -13.65
C ALA A 435 -13.80 17.76 -12.93
N ILE A 436 -13.05 18.83 -12.66
CA ILE A 436 -13.60 20.09 -12.13
C ILE A 436 -14.59 20.70 -13.12
N ALA A 437 -14.25 20.79 -14.41
CA ALA A 437 -15.16 21.30 -15.43
C ALA A 437 -16.44 20.43 -15.54
N GLY A 438 -16.33 19.13 -15.32
CA GLY A 438 -17.45 18.20 -15.22
C GLY A 438 -18.32 18.47 -13.99
N LEU A 439 -17.69 18.64 -12.82
CA LEU A 439 -18.34 18.97 -11.56
C LEU A 439 -19.16 20.26 -11.68
N VAL A 440 -18.58 21.32 -12.26
CA VAL A 440 -19.21 22.65 -12.43
C VAL A 440 -20.58 22.57 -13.11
N ARG A 441 -20.77 21.63 -14.05
CA ARG A 441 -22.05 21.47 -14.78
C ARG A 441 -23.21 21.04 -13.88
N HIS A 442 -22.91 20.35 -12.79
CA HIS A 442 -23.91 19.79 -11.88
C HIS A 442 -23.87 20.43 -10.49
N ARG A 443 -22.70 20.92 -10.08
CA ARG A 443 -22.44 21.54 -8.79
C ARG A 443 -21.51 22.76 -9.00
N PRO A 444 -22.07 23.97 -9.19
CA PRO A 444 -21.26 25.18 -9.34
C PRO A 444 -20.35 25.38 -8.13
N LEU A 445 -19.10 25.80 -8.38
CA LEU A 445 -18.03 25.79 -7.36
C LEU A 445 -18.31 26.72 -6.18
N GLU A 446 -18.79 27.94 -6.42
CA GLU A 446 -19.00 28.94 -5.37
C GLU A 446 -20.15 28.58 -4.40
N PRO A 447 -21.34 28.14 -4.88
CA PRO A 447 -22.37 27.59 -4.01
C PRO A 447 -21.91 26.32 -3.28
N ALA A 448 -21.16 25.42 -3.94
CA ALA A 448 -20.64 24.21 -3.32
C ALA A 448 -19.67 24.54 -2.18
N PHE A 449 -18.73 25.47 -2.42
CA PHE A 449 -17.80 25.95 -1.41
C PHE A 449 -18.52 26.58 -0.22
N THR A 450 -19.54 27.41 -0.47
CA THR A 450 -20.32 28.04 0.60
C THR A 450 -21.02 27.00 1.48
N ALA A 451 -21.70 26.03 0.85
CA ALA A 451 -22.37 24.95 1.57
C ALA A 451 -21.39 24.09 2.39
N ASP A 452 -20.26 23.71 1.78
CA ASP A 452 -19.24 22.93 2.47
C ASP A 452 -18.60 23.73 3.61
N ARG A 453 -18.30 25.02 3.39
CA ARG A 453 -17.76 25.91 4.44
C ARG A 453 -18.69 25.93 5.66
N ASP A 454 -19.99 26.03 5.44
CA ASP A 454 -20.97 26.06 6.54
C ASP A 454 -21.00 24.71 7.29
N ILE A 455 -20.87 23.58 6.58
CA ILE A 455 -20.76 22.24 7.18
C ILE A 455 -19.47 22.11 8.01
N PHE A 456 -18.32 22.44 7.43
CA PHE A 456 -17.02 22.38 8.11
C PHE A 456 -17.00 23.31 9.32
N ALA A 457 -17.50 24.54 9.17
CA ALA A 457 -17.51 25.51 10.25
C ALA A 457 -18.40 25.07 11.42
N LYS A 458 -19.59 24.54 11.13
CA LYS A 458 -20.47 23.95 12.15
C LYS A 458 -19.80 22.77 12.85
N THR A 459 -19.19 21.87 12.10
CA THR A 459 -18.54 20.67 12.63
C THR A 459 -17.33 21.03 13.50
N PHE A 460 -16.51 21.99 13.06
CA PHE A 460 -15.39 22.52 13.85
C PHE A 460 -15.87 23.25 15.11
N ALA A 461 -16.95 24.01 15.02
CA ALA A 461 -17.51 24.70 16.18
C ALA A 461 -17.94 23.71 17.26
N GLN A 462 -18.67 22.67 16.86
CA GLN A 462 -19.11 21.61 17.76
C GLN A 462 -17.93 20.83 18.37
N ALA A 463 -16.89 20.55 17.58
CA ALA A 463 -15.78 19.73 18.03
C ALA A 463 -14.73 20.49 18.86
N TYR A 464 -14.50 21.78 18.60
CA TYR A 464 -13.34 22.51 19.15
C TYR A 464 -13.68 23.72 20.04
N VAL A 465 -14.89 24.30 19.97
CA VAL A 465 -15.20 25.54 20.72
C VAL A 465 -15.32 25.28 22.22
N ALA A 466 -15.94 24.15 22.63
CA ALA A 466 -16.10 23.82 24.05
C ALA A 466 -14.75 23.68 24.79
N GLU A 467 -13.71 23.20 24.09
CA GLU A 467 -12.35 23.00 24.62
C GLU A 467 -11.51 24.28 24.67
N ALA A 468 -11.89 25.31 23.92
CA ALA A 468 -11.17 26.58 23.94
C ALA A 468 -11.68 27.55 25.01
N THR A 469 -12.88 27.30 25.51
CA THR A 469 -13.51 28.03 26.63
C THR A 469 -13.36 27.31 27.97
N ALA A 470 -12.84 26.08 27.96
CA ALA A 470 -12.51 25.27 29.14
C ALA A 470 -11.03 25.47 29.50
#